data_AF-A0A9P9Z2S1-F1
#
_entry.id   AF-A0A9P9Z2S1-F1
#
_cell.length_a   1.000
_cell.length_b   1.000
_cell.length_c   1.000
_cell.angle_alpha   90.00
_cell.angle_beta   90.00
_cell.angle_gamma   90.00
#
_symmetry.space_group_name_H-M   'P 1'
#
loop_
_entity.id
_entity.type
_entity.pdbx_description
1 polymer ?
#
loop_
_entity_poly.entity_id
_entity_poly.type
_entity_poly.pdbx_seq_one_letter_code
_entity_poly.pdbx_strand_id
1 'polypeptide(L)'
;MYFHGARFSNYEAWLSDPTHIGPSAQVVWPIVGQEILNGDVGGGFRGIQITSGFFQIWRASGITNELQLYCTAIGALIFASLMLFAGWFHYHKAAPKLAWFQDVESMLNHHLAGLLGLGSLSWAGHQIHVSLPINKFLDAGVDPKEIPLPHEFILNRDLLAQLYPSFHEGATPFFTLNWSKYADFLTFRGGLDPITGGLWLSDTAHHHLAIAILFLIAGHMYKTNWGIGHSLKDILEAHKGPFTGQGHKGLYEIFTTSWHAQLSLNLAMLGSLTIIVAHHMYSMPPYPYLATDYGTQLSLFTHHMWIGGFLIVGAAAHAAIFLVRDYDPTTRYNDLLDRVLRHRDAIISHLNWASQVIQSYGSSLSAYGLFFLGAHFVWAFSLMFLFSGRGYWQELIESIVWAHNKLKVAPATQPRALSIIQGRAVGVTHYLLGGIATTWAFFLARIIAVG
;
A
#
# COMPACT_ATOMS: atom_id res chain seq x y z
N MET A 1 6.75 14.25 -1.61
CA MET A 1 5.82 14.39 -0.47
C MET A 1 6.41 15.27 0.61
N TYR A 2 7.38 14.81 1.41
CA TYR A 2 8.04 15.63 2.44
C TYR A 2 8.53 17.01 1.96
N PHE A 3 9.22 17.08 0.80
CA PHE A 3 9.71 18.35 0.26
C PHE A 3 8.59 19.36 -0.05
N HIS A 4 7.45 18.88 -0.58
CA HIS A 4 6.30 19.73 -0.85
C HIS A 4 5.68 20.22 0.46
N GLY A 5 5.57 19.34 1.47
CA GLY A 5 5.21 19.72 2.83
C GLY A 5 6.13 20.80 3.41
N ALA A 6 7.43 20.70 3.15
CA ALA A 6 8.41 21.64 3.70
C ALA A 6 8.47 23.01 3.00
N ARG A 7 7.97 23.15 1.76
CA ARG A 7 8.24 24.34 0.93
C ARG A 7 7.00 24.99 0.33
N PHE A 8 5.91 24.24 0.16
CA PHE A 8 4.73 24.66 -0.59
C PHE A 8 3.45 24.23 0.12
N SER A 9 3.45 24.31 1.45
CA SER A 9 2.35 23.81 2.27
C SER A 9 1.99 24.79 3.39
N ASN A 10 0.85 24.56 4.03
CA ASN A 10 0.43 25.23 5.24
C ASN A 10 0.58 24.35 6.50
N TYR A 11 1.56 23.43 6.52
CA TYR A 11 1.68 22.42 7.59
C TYR A 11 1.78 23.00 8.99
N GLU A 12 2.63 24.01 9.23
CA GLU A 12 2.78 24.61 10.56
C GLU A 12 1.49 25.33 11.00
N ALA A 13 0.83 26.04 10.07
CA ALA A 13 -0.45 26.69 10.35
C ALA A 13 -1.53 25.65 10.68
N TRP A 14 -1.62 24.57 9.90
CA TRP A 14 -2.51 23.45 10.18
C TRP A 14 -2.22 22.78 11.52
N LEU A 15 -0.95 22.68 11.91
CA LEU A 15 -0.59 22.06 13.19
C LEU A 15 -1.11 22.85 14.39
N SER A 16 -1.19 24.18 14.27
CA SER A 16 -1.77 25.09 15.29
C SER A 16 -3.30 25.05 15.33
N ASP A 17 -3.99 24.82 14.20
CA ASP A 17 -5.45 24.67 14.14
C ASP A 17 -5.86 23.55 13.16
N PRO A 18 -5.73 22.27 13.56
CA PRO A 18 -5.95 21.13 12.69
C PRO A 18 -7.44 20.87 12.41
N THR A 19 -8.33 21.56 13.12
CA THR A 19 -9.79 21.40 13.02
C THR A 19 -10.44 22.30 11.98
N HIS A 20 -9.87 23.49 11.73
CA HIS A 20 -10.48 24.45 10.79
C HIS A 20 -9.63 24.70 9.55
N ILE A 21 -8.30 24.49 9.62
CA ILE A 21 -7.42 24.68 8.47
C ILE A 21 -7.42 23.41 7.63
N GLY A 22 -7.60 23.55 6.31
CA GLY A 22 -7.52 22.44 5.37
C GLY A 22 -6.07 22.10 5.02
N PRO A 23 -5.67 20.82 4.95
CA PRO A 23 -4.31 20.46 4.56
C PRO A 23 -4.07 20.78 3.08
N SER A 24 -3.02 21.54 2.78
CA SER A 24 -2.61 21.87 1.41
C SER A 24 -1.09 21.78 1.25
N ALA A 25 -0.62 21.18 0.15
CA ALA A 25 0.81 21.02 -0.14
C ALA A 25 1.16 21.18 -1.64
N GLN A 26 0.27 21.80 -2.41
CA GLN A 26 0.48 22.04 -3.84
C GLN A 26 -0.02 23.44 -4.21
N VAL A 27 0.86 24.21 -4.84
CA VAL A 27 0.58 25.58 -5.31
C VAL A 27 0.73 25.62 -6.83
N VAL A 28 -0.24 26.22 -7.50
CA VAL A 28 -0.30 26.35 -8.97
C VAL A 28 0.27 27.69 -9.40
N TRP A 29 1.11 27.70 -10.44
CA TRP A 29 1.67 28.93 -11.00
C TRP A 29 0.63 29.76 -11.76
N PRO A 30 0.66 31.11 -11.66
CA PRO A 30 -0.27 32.00 -12.32
C PRO A 30 0.15 32.28 -13.77
N ILE A 31 -0.24 31.41 -14.70
CA ILE A 31 0.15 31.53 -16.13
C ILE A 31 -1.06 31.88 -17.02
N VAL A 32 -2.16 31.13 -16.88
CA VAL A 32 -3.32 31.19 -17.79
C VAL A 32 -4.66 31.37 -17.06
N GLY A 33 -4.65 31.94 -15.85
CA GLY A 33 -5.83 32.00 -14.97
C GLY A 33 -6.02 30.74 -14.10
N GLN A 34 -5.11 29.76 -14.22
CA GLN A 34 -5.14 28.51 -13.45
C GLN A 34 -4.85 28.70 -11.95
N GLU A 35 -4.39 29.88 -11.53
CA GLU A 35 -4.24 30.24 -10.12
C GLU A 35 -5.57 30.28 -9.36
N ILE A 36 -6.72 30.26 -10.05
CA ILE A 36 -8.04 30.01 -9.44
C ILE A 36 -8.08 28.68 -8.65
N LEU A 37 -7.22 27.71 -9.00
CA LEU A 37 -7.06 26.44 -8.29
C LEU A 37 -6.39 26.60 -6.91
N ASN A 38 -5.73 27.72 -6.64
CA ASN A 38 -5.18 28.03 -5.33
C ASN A 38 -6.31 28.56 -4.42
N GLY A 39 -7.15 27.64 -3.96
CA GLY A 39 -8.25 27.93 -3.03
C GLY A 39 -7.73 28.42 -1.68
N ASP A 40 -8.56 29.19 -0.98
CA ASP A 40 -8.29 29.58 0.41
C ASP A 40 -8.57 28.40 1.33
N VAL A 41 -7.51 27.87 1.93
CA VAL A 41 -7.57 26.69 2.82
C VAL A 41 -7.36 27.07 4.29
N GLY A 42 -7.33 28.37 4.60
CA GLY A 42 -7.01 28.88 5.94
C GLY A 42 -5.50 29.02 6.20
N GLY A 43 -5.16 29.58 7.37
CA GLY A 43 -3.76 29.80 7.76
C GLY A 43 -3.02 30.84 6.91
N GLY A 44 -3.74 31.73 6.22
CA GLY A 44 -3.15 32.71 5.30
C GLY A 44 -2.52 32.10 4.04
N PHE A 45 -2.84 30.84 3.73
CA PHE A 45 -2.27 30.10 2.61
C PHE A 45 -3.32 29.81 1.53
N ARG A 46 -2.88 29.84 0.27
CA ARG A 46 -3.71 29.50 -0.88
C ARG A 46 -3.06 28.40 -1.72
N GLY A 47 -3.79 27.33 -1.96
CA GLY A 47 -3.28 26.16 -2.68
C GLY A 47 -4.35 25.10 -2.91
N ILE A 48 -3.96 23.97 -3.47
CA ILE A 48 -4.82 22.81 -3.66
C ILE A 48 -4.91 22.04 -2.35
N GLN A 49 -6.12 21.79 -1.86
CA GLN A 49 -6.36 20.92 -0.71
C GLN A 49 -5.97 19.47 -1.07
N ILE A 50 -5.18 18.83 -0.22
CA ILE A 50 -4.73 17.45 -0.41
C ILE A 50 -5.58 16.50 0.44
N THR A 51 -5.85 15.30 -0.06
CA THR A 51 -6.64 14.26 0.65
C THR A 51 -5.84 12.99 0.90
N SER A 52 -4.51 13.10 0.96
CA SER A 52 -3.59 11.97 1.11
C SER A 52 -3.25 11.64 2.57
N GLY A 53 -3.65 12.48 3.53
CA GLY A 53 -3.43 12.24 4.97
C GLY A 53 -2.01 12.48 5.48
N PHE A 54 -1.13 13.14 4.71
CA PHE A 54 0.27 13.32 5.09
C PHE A 54 0.45 14.20 6.34
N PHE A 55 -0.39 15.21 6.52
CA PHE A 55 -0.31 16.12 7.67
C PHE A 55 -0.58 15.38 8.98
N GLN A 56 -1.62 14.53 9.00
CA GLN A 56 -1.97 13.68 10.14
C GLN A 56 -0.85 12.68 10.47
N ILE A 57 -0.20 12.10 9.43
CA ILE A 57 0.96 11.21 9.60
C ILE A 57 2.15 11.96 10.23
N TRP A 58 2.45 13.17 9.75
CA TRP A 58 3.57 13.96 10.25
C TRP A 58 3.35 14.43 11.69
N ARG A 59 2.13 14.85 12.04
CA ARG A 59 1.75 15.15 13.42
C ARG A 59 1.92 13.93 14.33
N ALA A 60 1.39 12.77 13.89
CA ALA A 60 1.55 11.52 14.62
C ALA A 60 3.03 11.09 14.78
N SER A 61 3.93 11.58 13.93
CA SER A 61 5.38 11.31 14.02
C SER A 61 6.13 12.31 14.91
N GLY A 62 5.43 13.33 15.44
CA GLY A 62 6.03 14.39 16.25
C GLY A 62 6.80 15.43 15.43
N ILE A 63 6.48 15.60 14.14
CA ILE A 63 7.08 16.63 13.30
C ILE A 63 6.39 17.97 13.59
N THR A 64 7.13 18.99 14.01
CA THR A 64 6.57 20.28 14.43
C THR A 64 6.90 21.45 13.50
N ASN A 65 7.85 21.29 12.57
CA ASN A 65 8.27 22.37 11.68
C ASN A 65 8.71 21.90 10.29
N GLU A 66 8.79 22.85 9.35
CA GLU A 66 9.17 22.61 7.96
C GLU A 66 10.62 22.14 7.79
N LEU A 67 11.53 22.54 8.68
CA LEU A 67 12.94 22.14 8.61
C LEU A 67 13.10 20.63 8.77
N GLN A 68 12.35 20.00 9.68
CA GLN A 68 12.33 18.56 9.84
C GLN A 68 11.86 17.86 8.57
N LEU A 69 10.76 18.33 7.96
CA LEU A 69 10.26 17.80 6.69
C LEU A 69 11.29 17.93 5.56
N TYR A 70 12.02 19.05 5.50
CA TYR A 70 13.07 19.27 4.52
C TYR A 70 14.23 18.28 4.71
N CYS A 71 14.72 18.10 5.93
CA CYS A 71 15.76 17.13 6.26
C CYS A 71 15.34 15.70 5.92
N THR A 72 14.10 15.31 6.24
CA THR A 72 13.55 14.00 5.85
C THR A 72 13.49 13.83 4.34
N ALA A 73 13.14 14.88 3.59
CA ALA A 73 13.13 14.82 2.13
C ALA A 73 14.52 14.60 1.52
N ILE A 74 15.54 15.30 2.03
CA ILE A 74 16.93 15.11 1.60
C ILE A 74 17.42 13.71 1.97
N GLY A 75 17.15 13.25 3.19
CA GLY A 75 17.49 11.88 3.62
C GLY A 75 16.86 10.82 2.72
N ALA A 76 15.58 10.97 2.38
CA ALA A 76 14.87 10.07 1.46
C ALA A 76 15.49 10.08 0.05
N LEU A 77 15.92 11.24 -0.46
CA LEU A 77 16.57 11.34 -1.77
C LEU A 77 17.95 10.68 -1.80
N ILE A 78 18.74 10.85 -0.74
CA ILE A 78 20.02 10.14 -0.57
C ILE A 78 19.76 8.63 -0.53
N PHE A 79 18.77 8.18 0.24
CA PHE A 79 18.43 6.76 0.32
C PHE A 79 17.95 6.20 -1.02
N ALA A 80 17.15 6.95 -1.80
CA ALA A 80 16.77 6.57 -3.16
C ALA A 80 18.01 6.39 -4.07
N SER A 81 18.99 7.28 -3.96
CA SER A 81 20.25 7.18 -4.70
C SER A 81 21.06 5.94 -4.29
N LEU A 82 21.08 5.62 -2.99
CA LEU A 82 21.69 4.39 -2.47
C LEU A 82 20.98 3.13 -3.00
N MET A 83 19.65 3.14 -3.09
CA MET A 83 18.89 2.01 -3.65
C MET A 83 19.20 1.80 -5.14
N LEU A 84 19.32 2.87 -5.93
CA LEU A 84 19.74 2.78 -7.34
C LEU A 84 21.16 2.22 -7.46
N PHE A 85 22.08 2.68 -6.61
CA PHE A 85 23.44 2.16 -6.57
C PHE A 85 23.48 0.67 -6.18
N ALA A 86 22.73 0.28 -5.15
CA ALA A 86 22.64 -1.11 -4.72
C ALA A 86 22.09 -2.01 -5.84
N GLY A 87 21.07 -1.56 -6.57
CA GLY A 87 20.54 -2.27 -7.74
C GLY A 87 21.58 -2.43 -8.85
N TRP A 88 22.30 -1.35 -9.21
CA TRP A 88 23.41 -1.43 -10.16
C TRP A 88 24.51 -2.38 -9.70
N PHE A 89 24.89 -2.29 -8.42
CA PHE A 89 25.97 -3.06 -7.82
C PHE A 89 25.64 -4.56 -7.81
N HIS A 90 24.45 -4.94 -7.34
CA HIS A 90 24.00 -6.33 -7.29
C HIS A 90 23.61 -6.91 -8.65
N TYR A 91 23.62 -6.12 -9.72
CA TYR A 91 23.48 -6.63 -11.08
C TYR A 91 24.82 -6.72 -11.82
N HIS A 92 25.65 -5.68 -11.74
CA HIS A 92 26.87 -5.56 -12.56
C HIS A 92 28.17 -5.94 -11.86
N LYS A 93 28.22 -5.87 -10.51
CA LYS A 93 29.47 -6.07 -9.74
C LYS A 93 29.42 -7.29 -8.86
N ALA A 94 28.33 -7.48 -8.13
CA ALA A 94 28.15 -8.56 -7.17
C ALA A 94 26.81 -9.27 -7.39
N ALA A 95 26.64 -9.85 -8.58
CA ALA A 95 25.46 -10.62 -8.94
C ALA A 95 25.35 -11.89 -8.06
N PRO A 96 24.29 -12.02 -7.22
CA PRO A 96 24.11 -13.22 -6.42
C PRO A 96 23.85 -14.44 -7.29
N LYS A 97 24.26 -15.62 -6.80
CA LYS A 97 23.99 -16.90 -7.47
C LYS A 97 22.58 -17.40 -7.11
N LEU A 98 22.03 -18.30 -7.93
CA LEU A 98 20.69 -18.87 -7.71
C LEU A 98 20.51 -19.51 -6.32
N ALA A 99 21.54 -20.19 -5.80
CA ALA A 99 21.50 -20.79 -4.48
C ALA A 99 21.19 -19.78 -3.35
N TRP A 100 21.59 -18.52 -3.51
CA TRP A 100 21.26 -17.46 -2.56
C TRP A 100 19.78 -17.07 -2.62
N PHE A 101 19.21 -16.97 -3.84
CA PHE A 101 17.78 -16.67 -4.01
C PHE A 101 16.87 -17.81 -3.56
N GLN A 102 17.36 -19.05 -3.61
CA GLN A 102 16.61 -20.25 -3.22
C GLN A 102 16.76 -20.61 -1.74
N ASP A 103 17.57 -19.87 -0.98
CA ASP A 103 17.67 -20.02 0.49
C ASP A 103 16.46 -19.36 1.18
N VAL A 104 15.30 -20.01 1.02
CA VAL A 104 14.00 -19.49 1.47
C VAL A 104 13.87 -19.47 2.98
N GLU A 105 14.50 -20.43 3.68
CA GLU A 105 14.55 -20.45 5.14
C GLU A 105 15.30 -19.22 5.69
N SER A 106 16.47 -18.90 5.12
CA SER A 106 17.21 -17.70 5.49
C SER A 106 16.41 -16.44 5.15
N MET A 107 15.86 -16.35 3.94
CA MET A 107 15.05 -15.21 3.52
C MET A 107 13.87 -14.95 4.46
N LEU A 108 13.11 -15.99 4.84
CA LEU A 108 11.97 -15.85 5.75
C LEU A 108 12.41 -15.45 7.16
N ASN A 109 13.44 -16.06 7.70
CA ASN A 109 13.96 -15.67 9.03
C ASN A 109 14.38 -14.20 9.06
N HIS A 110 15.12 -13.73 8.04
CA HIS A 110 15.57 -12.34 7.96
C HIS A 110 14.43 -11.36 7.71
N HIS A 111 13.43 -11.72 6.91
CA HIS A 111 12.28 -10.84 6.68
C HIS A 111 11.35 -10.77 7.89
N LEU A 112 11.06 -11.91 8.54
CA LEU A 112 10.22 -11.94 9.73
C LEU A 112 10.92 -11.24 10.90
N ALA A 113 12.10 -11.70 11.33
CA ALA A 113 12.77 -11.10 12.49
C ALA A 113 13.42 -9.75 12.17
N GLY A 114 14.15 -9.66 11.05
CA GLY A 114 14.89 -8.46 10.67
C GLY A 114 13.98 -7.36 10.16
N LEU A 115 13.34 -7.56 9.01
CA LEU A 115 12.55 -6.49 8.37
C LEU A 115 11.30 -6.12 9.19
N LEU A 116 10.47 -7.10 9.57
CA LEU A 116 9.22 -6.84 10.29
C LEU A 116 9.47 -6.65 11.80
N GLY A 117 10.24 -7.54 12.42
CA GLY A 117 10.52 -7.50 13.86
C GLY A 117 11.32 -6.26 14.28
N LEU A 118 12.52 -6.06 13.75
CA LEU A 118 13.35 -4.89 14.10
C LEU A 118 12.74 -3.58 13.58
N GLY A 119 12.04 -3.61 12.44
CA GLY A 119 11.28 -2.47 11.92
C GLY A 119 10.21 -2.01 12.91
N SER A 120 9.37 -2.93 13.38
CA SER A 120 8.34 -2.65 14.37
C SER A 120 8.92 -2.23 15.73
N LEU A 121 10.04 -2.83 16.15
CA LEU A 121 10.72 -2.46 17.40
C LEU A 121 11.28 -1.03 17.35
N SER A 122 11.91 -0.69 16.24
CA SER A 122 12.46 0.66 16.00
C SER A 122 11.34 1.70 15.92
N TRP A 123 10.22 1.35 15.29
CA TRP A 123 9.06 2.23 15.26
C TRP A 123 8.42 2.42 16.64
N ALA A 124 8.30 1.35 17.45
CA ALA A 124 7.86 1.47 18.85
C ALA A 124 8.78 2.38 19.66
N GLY A 125 10.11 2.24 19.50
CA GLY A 125 11.09 3.13 20.13
C GLY A 125 10.91 4.59 19.71
N HIS A 126 10.75 4.86 18.41
CA HIS A 126 10.43 6.20 17.92
C HIS A 126 9.12 6.73 18.51
N GLN A 127 8.07 5.90 18.56
CA GLN A 127 6.79 6.29 19.11
C GLN A 127 6.92 6.69 20.58
N ILE A 128 7.56 5.85 21.40
CA ILE A 128 7.72 6.06 22.84
C ILE A 128 8.56 7.31 23.15
N HIS A 129 9.67 7.50 22.43
CA HIS A 129 10.66 8.52 22.80
C HIS A 129 10.51 9.86 22.06
N VAL A 130 9.73 9.91 20.97
CA VAL A 130 9.58 11.13 20.15
C VAL A 130 8.10 11.48 19.93
N SER A 131 7.33 10.56 19.34
CA SER A 131 5.94 10.85 18.97
C SER A 131 5.05 11.13 20.19
N LEU A 132 5.07 10.24 21.19
CA LEU A 132 4.25 10.33 22.39
C LEU A 132 4.43 11.63 23.17
N PRO A 133 5.65 12.04 23.57
CA PRO A 133 5.82 13.27 24.34
C PRO A 133 5.37 14.50 23.55
N ILE A 134 5.66 14.57 22.25
CA ILE A 134 5.29 15.72 21.41
C ILE A 134 3.77 15.78 21.23
N ASN A 135 3.11 14.67 20.92
CA ASN A 135 1.65 14.66 20.76
C ASN A 135 0.94 14.99 22.08
N LYS A 136 1.46 14.58 23.23
CA LYS A 136 0.91 14.97 24.54
C LYS A 136 0.91 16.49 24.74
N PHE A 137 1.93 17.20 24.27
CA PHE A 137 1.95 18.67 24.28
C PHE A 137 1.00 19.28 23.24
N LEU A 138 0.98 18.75 22.02
CA LEU A 138 0.10 19.22 20.95
C LEU A 138 -1.38 19.06 21.32
N ASP A 139 -1.75 17.97 21.98
CA ASP A 139 -3.12 17.70 22.41
C ASP A 139 -3.50 18.53 23.66
N ALA A 140 -2.50 19.04 24.40
CA ALA A 140 -2.67 20.03 25.46
C ALA A 140 -2.76 21.49 24.93
N GLY A 141 -2.70 21.69 23.60
CA GLY A 141 -2.80 23.01 22.98
C GLY A 141 -1.55 23.87 23.10
N VAL A 142 -0.38 23.26 23.35
CA VAL A 142 0.90 23.98 23.36
C VAL A 142 1.31 24.31 21.92
N ASP A 143 1.73 25.55 21.67
CA ASP A 143 2.19 25.98 20.36
C ASP A 143 3.39 25.12 19.91
N PRO A 144 3.41 24.61 18.66
CA PRO A 144 4.48 23.74 18.17
C PRO A 144 5.90 24.31 18.31
N LYS A 145 6.06 25.63 18.37
CA LYS A 145 7.36 26.31 18.53
C LYS A 145 7.86 26.30 19.97
N GLU A 146 6.95 26.16 20.94
CA GLU A 146 7.27 26.09 22.37
C GLU A 146 7.53 24.66 22.84
N ILE A 147 7.22 23.66 22.00
CA ILE A 147 7.49 22.25 22.32
C ILE A 147 9.00 21.98 22.19
N PRO A 148 9.65 21.41 23.22
CA PRO A 148 11.05 21.00 23.16
C PRO A 148 11.33 20.12 21.94
N LEU A 149 12.51 20.27 21.33
CA LEU A 149 12.84 19.47 20.15
C LEU A 149 13.01 17.99 20.52
N PRO A 150 12.76 17.04 19.59
CA PRO A 150 12.82 15.60 19.87
C PRO A 150 14.08 15.11 20.60
N HIS A 151 15.24 15.72 20.30
CA HIS A 151 16.51 15.33 20.92
C HIS A 151 16.61 15.75 22.39
N GLU A 152 15.88 16.79 22.81
CA GLU A 152 15.85 17.24 24.21
C GLU A 152 15.16 16.21 25.11
N PHE A 153 14.08 15.56 24.63
CA PHE A 153 13.44 14.44 25.34
C PHE A 153 14.35 13.22 25.51
N ILE A 154 15.29 13.00 24.57
CA ILE A 154 16.25 11.90 24.64
C ILE A 154 17.38 12.23 25.63
N LEU A 155 17.89 13.45 25.58
CA LEU A 155 19.03 13.88 26.41
C LEU A 155 18.62 14.19 27.85
N ASN A 156 17.40 14.69 28.05
CA ASN A 156 16.88 15.06 29.37
C ASN A 156 15.76 14.12 29.81
N ARG A 157 16.13 13.10 30.59
CA ARG A 157 15.18 12.14 31.15
C ARG A 157 14.13 12.79 32.03
N ASP A 158 14.46 13.88 32.73
CA ASP A 158 13.52 14.54 33.64
C ASP A 158 12.34 15.15 32.88
N LEU A 159 12.56 15.60 31.64
CA LEU A 159 11.51 16.11 30.77
C LEU A 159 10.50 15.01 30.39
N LEU A 160 10.99 13.82 30.03
CA LEU A 160 10.12 12.65 29.80
C LEU A 160 9.41 12.20 31.08
N ALA A 161 10.12 12.20 32.21
CA ALA A 161 9.59 11.72 33.47
C ALA A 161 8.48 12.62 34.06
N GLN A 162 8.50 13.92 33.75
CA GLN A 162 7.38 14.82 34.05
C GLN A 162 6.10 14.44 33.30
N LEU A 163 6.22 13.93 32.07
CA LEU A 163 5.08 13.46 31.28
C LEU A 163 4.66 12.03 31.66
N TYR A 164 5.63 11.17 31.92
CA TYR A 164 5.49 9.74 32.15
C TYR A 164 6.33 9.35 33.38
N PRO A 165 5.77 9.39 34.59
CA PRO A 165 6.53 9.20 35.83
C PRO A 165 7.32 7.88 35.91
N SER A 166 6.92 6.85 35.16
CA SER A 166 7.64 5.57 35.13
C SER A 166 9.06 5.67 34.56
N PHE A 167 9.39 6.72 33.80
CA PHE A 167 10.76 6.94 33.30
C PHE A 167 11.79 7.17 34.42
N HIS A 168 11.36 7.56 35.63
CA HIS A 168 12.25 7.63 36.79
C HIS A 168 12.80 6.24 37.20
N GLU A 169 12.02 5.17 37.00
CA GLU A 169 12.40 3.77 37.32
C GLU A 169 13.48 3.25 36.34
N GLY A 170 13.63 3.89 35.18
CA GLY A 170 14.57 3.51 34.12
C GLY A 170 14.27 2.13 33.52
N ALA A 171 15.32 1.43 33.09
CA ALA A 171 15.20 0.11 32.45
C ALA A 171 15.16 -1.05 33.45
N THR A 172 15.29 -0.80 34.76
CA THR A 172 15.32 -1.87 35.77
C THR A 172 14.06 -2.74 35.76
N PRO A 173 12.82 -2.18 35.69
CA PRO A 173 11.60 -2.99 35.58
C PRO A 173 11.55 -3.90 34.33
N PHE A 174 12.18 -3.49 33.22
CA PHE A 174 12.28 -4.32 32.02
C PHE A 174 13.10 -5.60 32.26
N PHE A 175 14.31 -5.47 32.81
CA PHE A 175 15.21 -6.61 33.07
C PHE A 175 14.76 -7.50 34.23
N THR A 176 13.94 -6.98 35.14
CA THR A 176 13.36 -7.73 36.27
C THR A 176 11.97 -8.31 35.95
N LEU A 177 11.46 -8.11 34.73
CA LEU A 177 10.14 -8.55 34.28
C LEU A 177 8.96 -7.95 35.07
N ASN A 178 9.16 -6.82 35.75
CA ASN A 178 8.08 -6.08 36.43
C ASN A 178 7.46 -5.04 35.49
N TRP A 179 6.89 -5.50 34.37
CA TRP A 179 6.44 -4.64 33.26
C TRP A 179 5.21 -3.79 33.57
N SER A 180 4.48 -4.09 34.66
CA SER A 180 3.33 -3.29 35.10
C SER A 180 3.67 -1.81 35.35
N LYS A 181 4.96 -1.50 35.57
CA LYS A 181 5.47 -0.15 35.79
C LYS A 181 5.39 0.76 34.57
N TYR A 182 5.32 0.23 33.35
CA TYR A 182 5.33 1.02 32.10
C TYR A 182 3.92 1.37 31.55
N ALA A 183 2.88 1.21 32.38
CA ALA A 183 1.49 1.38 31.97
C ALA A 183 1.07 2.83 31.65
N ASP A 184 1.94 3.82 31.86
CA ASP A 184 1.69 5.23 31.55
C ASP A 184 1.96 5.59 30.08
N PHE A 185 2.85 4.85 29.39
CA PHE A 185 3.13 5.03 27.96
C PHE A 185 2.89 3.76 27.11
N LEU A 186 2.79 2.57 27.71
CA LEU A 186 2.33 1.34 27.06
C LEU A 186 0.93 0.99 27.58
N THR A 187 -0.09 1.59 26.98
CA THR A 187 -1.47 1.44 27.44
C THR A 187 -2.21 0.34 26.67
N PHE A 188 -3.42 0.03 27.14
CA PHE A 188 -4.40 -0.78 26.42
C PHE A 188 -5.80 -0.19 26.68
N ARG A 189 -5.99 1.08 26.30
CA ARG A 189 -7.25 1.80 26.55
C ARG A 189 -8.37 1.25 25.68
N GLY A 190 -8.08 0.98 24.41
CA GLY A 190 -9.02 0.42 23.45
C GLY A 190 -10.09 1.44 23.05
N GLY A 191 -9.90 2.06 21.88
CA GLY A 191 -10.83 3.05 21.34
C GLY A 191 -10.09 4.24 20.74
N LEU A 192 -10.80 5.37 20.66
CA LEU A 192 -10.28 6.62 20.09
C LEU A 192 -10.00 7.63 21.20
N ASP A 193 -8.99 8.46 20.97
CA ASP A 193 -8.72 9.66 21.75
C ASP A 193 -9.83 10.70 21.48
N PRO A 194 -10.60 11.14 22.50
CA PRO A 194 -11.67 12.11 22.33
C PRO A 194 -11.21 13.48 21.80
N ILE A 195 -9.92 13.84 21.99
CA ILE A 195 -9.38 15.13 21.54
C ILE A 195 -9.11 15.10 20.04
N THR A 196 -8.49 14.03 19.57
CA THR A 196 -7.99 13.96 18.19
C THR A 196 -8.89 13.15 17.26
N GLY A 197 -9.78 12.31 17.80
CA GLY A 197 -10.57 11.33 17.04
C GLY A 197 -9.75 10.18 16.45
N GLY A 198 -8.45 10.11 16.71
CA GLY A 198 -7.56 9.03 16.27
C GLY A 198 -7.38 7.95 17.35
N LEU A 199 -6.69 6.86 17.03
CA LEU A 199 -6.26 5.86 18.02
C LEU A 199 -5.29 6.48 19.04
N TRP A 200 -5.35 5.98 20.28
CA TRP A 200 -4.38 6.33 21.31
C TRP A 200 -2.97 5.94 20.86
N LEU A 201 -2.08 6.92 20.72
CA LEU A 201 -0.70 6.64 20.26
C LEU A 201 0.05 5.71 21.22
N SER A 202 -0.26 5.73 22.52
CA SER A 202 0.32 4.81 23.52
C SER A 202 -0.16 3.36 23.32
N ASP A 203 -1.40 3.16 22.87
CA ASP A 203 -1.88 1.84 22.46
C ASP A 203 -1.18 1.40 21.17
N THR A 204 -0.92 2.32 20.22
CA THR A 204 -0.16 1.97 18.99
C THR A 204 1.30 1.63 19.29
N ALA A 205 1.94 2.29 20.25
CA ALA A 205 3.30 1.97 20.68
C ALA A 205 3.37 0.57 21.31
N HIS A 206 2.40 0.24 22.16
CA HIS A 206 2.27 -1.09 22.74
C HIS A 206 1.98 -2.15 21.67
N HIS A 207 1.12 -1.84 20.70
CA HIS A 207 0.86 -2.69 19.55
C HIS A 207 2.15 -3.00 18.77
N HIS A 208 2.93 -1.99 18.37
CA HIS A 208 4.17 -2.21 17.63
C HIS A 208 5.22 -2.98 18.44
N LEU A 209 5.29 -2.79 19.76
CA LEU A 209 6.15 -3.60 20.62
C LEU A 209 5.72 -5.07 20.63
N ALA A 210 4.41 -5.35 20.74
CA ALA A 210 3.89 -6.71 20.67
C ALA A 210 4.15 -7.37 19.30
N ILE A 211 3.92 -6.63 18.21
CA ILE A 211 4.22 -7.07 16.84
C ILE A 211 5.71 -7.34 16.65
N ALA A 212 6.58 -6.50 17.20
CA ALA A 212 8.02 -6.70 17.16
C ALA A 212 8.43 -8.02 17.81
N ILE A 213 7.94 -8.29 19.03
CA ILE A 213 8.24 -9.53 19.75
C ILE A 213 7.71 -10.75 18.98
N LEU A 214 6.47 -10.67 18.47
CA LEU A 214 5.87 -11.75 17.68
C LEU A 214 6.73 -12.10 16.46
N PHE A 215 7.14 -11.11 15.67
CA PHE A 215 7.91 -11.32 14.45
C PHE A 215 9.37 -11.68 14.70
N LEU A 216 9.98 -11.14 15.76
CA LEU A 216 11.31 -11.57 16.21
C LEU A 216 11.31 -13.05 16.58
N ILE A 217 10.31 -13.53 17.31
CA ILE A 217 10.19 -14.96 17.64
C ILE A 217 9.89 -15.78 16.37
N ALA A 218 8.95 -15.33 15.53
CA ALA A 218 8.56 -16.04 14.32
C ALA A 218 9.74 -16.24 13.34
N GLY A 219 10.64 -15.27 13.23
CA GLY A 219 11.83 -15.37 12.39
C GLY A 219 12.94 -16.29 12.91
N HIS A 220 12.70 -17.06 13.98
CA HIS A 220 13.60 -18.12 14.45
C HIS A 220 13.01 -19.53 14.26
N MET A 221 11.91 -19.65 13.51
CA MET A 221 11.25 -20.93 13.26
C MET A 221 12.01 -21.81 12.26
N TYR A 222 12.64 -21.23 11.24
CA TYR A 222 13.18 -21.99 10.11
C TYR A 222 14.64 -22.37 10.32
N LYS A 223 14.99 -23.59 9.92
CA LYS A 223 16.32 -24.17 10.09
C LYS A 223 17.33 -23.48 9.20
N THR A 224 18.47 -23.10 9.78
CA THR A 224 19.63 -22.54 9.06
C THR A 224 20.90 -23.34 9.37
N ASN A 225 22.07 -22.71 9.39
CA ASN A 225 23.37 -23.37 9.49
C ASN A 225 23.63 -24.09 10.83
N TRP A 226 22.93 -23.73 11.90
CA TRP A 226 23.14 -24.30 13.25
C TRP A 226 22.28 -25.53 13.56
N GLY A 227 21.57 -26.08 12.58
CA GLY A 227 20.86 -27.35 12.73
C GLY A 227 19.53 -27.28 13.50
N ILE A 228 19.24 -26.16 14.19
CA ILE A 228 18.02 -25.92 14.97
C ILE A 228 16.96 -25.25 14.09
N GLY A 229 15.70 -25.64 14.24
CA GLY A 229 14.54 -25.11 13.50
C GLY A 229 13.91 -26.12 12.54
N HIS A 230 12.95 -25.66 11.74
CA HIS A 230 12.22 -26.50 10.80
C HIS A 230 12.64 -26.26 9.34
N SER A 231 12.74 -27.35 8.56
CA SER A 231 12.81 -27.30 7.09
C SER A 231 11.41 -27.09 6.53
N LEU A 232 11.22 -26.12 5.62
CA LEU A 232 9.92 -25.88 5.01
C LEU A 232 9.44 -27.08 4.20
N LYS A 233 10.37 -27.73 3.49
CA LYS A 233 10.07 -28.93 2.72
C LYS A 233 9.54 -30.06 3.60
N ASP A 234 10.19 -30.29 4.74
CA ASP A 234 9.78 -31.36 5.66
C ASP A 234 8.40 -31.07 6.27
N ILE A 235 8.13 -29.80 6.63
CA ILE A 235 6.80 -29.38 7.07
C ILE A 235 5.76 -29.69 5.99
N LEU A 236 5.98 -29.25 4.74
CA LEU A 236 5.03 -29.45 3.66
C LEU A 236 4.77 -30.95 3.42
N GLU A 237 5.81 -31.76 3.30
CA GLU A 237 5.68 -33.19 3.02
C GLU A 237 5.04 -33.98 4.18
N ALA A 238 5.17 -33.52 5.42
CA ALA A 238 4.50 -34.14 6.56
C ALA A 238 2.96 -33.95 6.52
N HIS A 239 2.46 -32.89 5.88
CA HIS A 239 1.03 -32.59 5.84
C HIS A 239 0.33 -33.30 4.67
N LYS A 240 -0.17 -34.51 4.94
CA LYS A 240 -0.95 -35.34 4.01
C LYS A 240 -2.18 -35.91 4.72
N GLY A 241 -3.30 -36.02 4.00
CA GLY A 241 -4.55 -36.53 4.54
C GLY A 241 -5.20 -37.58 3.63
N PRO A 242 -6.19 -38.33 4.13
CA PRO A 242 -6.82 -39.42 3.38
C PRO A 242 -7.52 -38.95 2.09
N PHE A 243 -7.96 -37.69 2.03
CA PHE A 243 -8.66 -37.12 0.88
C PHE A 243 -7.76 -36.37 -0.11
N THR A 244 -6.51 -36.06 0.28
CA THR A 244 -5.63 -35.13 -0.45
C THR A 244 -4.45 -35.80 -1.13
N GLY A 245 -4.41 -37.14 -1.14
CA GLY A 245 -3.39 -37.91 -1.86
C GLY A 245 -1.99 -37.64 -1.30
N GLN A 246 -1.08 -37.15 -2.15
CA GLN A 246 0.29 -36.79 -1.77
C GLN A 246 0.40 -35.43 -1.05
N GLY A 247 -0.72 -34.76 -0.77
CA GLY A 247 -0.75 -33.51 -0.01
C GLY A 247 0.09 -32.41 -0.67
N HIS A 248 0.94 -31.75 0.11
CA HIS A 248 1.74 -30.60 -0.32
C HIS A 248 3.06 -30.98 -1.01
N LYS A 249 3.26 -32.26 -1.35
CA LYS A 249 4.49 -32.71 -2.03
C LYS A 249 4.75 -31.86 -3.27
N GLY A 250 5.98 -31.38 -3.42
CA GLY A 250 6.39 -30.59 -4.57
C GLY A 250 6.14 -29.07 -4.45
N LEU A 251 5.32 -28.59 -3.50
CA LEU A 251 5.05 -27.14 -3.38
C LEU A 251 6.32 -26.34 -3.08
N TYR A 252 7.24 -26.89 -2.29
CA TYR A 252 8.54 -26.27 -2.02
C TYR A 252 9.30 -26.00 -3.32
N GLU A 253 9.35 -26.99 -4.22
CA GLU A 253 10.00 -26.87 -5.51
C GLU A 253 9.31 -25.85 -6.40
N ILE A 254 7.97 -25.76 -6.41
CA ILE A 254 7.24 -24.73 -7.17
C ILE A 254 7.66 -23.33 -6.72
N PHE A 255 7.62 -23.09 -5.41
CA PHE A 255 7.88 -21.78 -4.83
C PHE A 255 9.38 -21.40 -4.81
N THR A 256 10.29 -22.33 -5.04
CA THR A 256 11.73 -22.08 -5.15
C THR A 256 12.22 -22.00 -6.61
N THR A 257 11.44 -22.49 -7.58
CA THR A 257 11.84 -22.50 -8.99
C THR A 257 11.05 -21.50 -9.85
N SER A 258 9.78 -21.23 -9.53
CA SER A 258 8.96 -20.28 -10.27
C SER A 258 8.76 -18.96 -9.54
N TRP A 259 9.31 -17.89 -10.14
CA TRP A 259 9.04 -16.51 -9.71
C TRP A 259 7.58 -16.11 -9.93
N HIS A 260 6.90 -16.67 -10.93
CA HIS A 260 5.49 -16.39 -11.18
C HIS A 260 4.57 -17.00 -10.12
N ALA A 261 4.90 -18.20 -9.62
CA ALA A 261 4.19 -18.80 -8.49
C ALA A 261 4.32 -17.94 -7.22
N GLN A 262 5.55 -17.49 -6.91
CA GLN A 262 5.79 -16.59 -5.78
C GLN A 262 5.06 -15.25 -5.94
N LEU A 263 5.20 -14.61 -7.10
CA LEU A 263 4.56 -13.33 -7.37
C LEU A 263 3.02 -13.44 -7.31
N SER A 264 2.45 -14.53 -7.81
CA SER A 264 1.02 -14.82 -7.68
C SER A 264 0.58 -14.84 -6.22
N LEU A 265 1.25 -15.61 -5.36
CA LEU A 265 0.89 -15.71 -3.95
C LEU A 265 1.05 -14.36 -3.24
N ASN A 266 2.17 -13.68 -3.48
CA ASN A 266 2.47 -12.39 -2.84
C ASN A 266 1.44 -11.32 -3.22
N LEU A 267 1.05 -11.25 -4.50
CA LEU A 267 0.02 -10.31 -4.96
C LEU A 267 -1.36 -10.64 -4.38
N ALA A 268 -1.71 -11.92 -4.24
CA ALA A 268 -2.98 -12.33 -3.65
C ALA A 268 -3.07 -11.89 -2.18
N MET A 269 -2.01 -12.13 -1.42
CA MET A 269 -1.94 -11.76 0.00
C MET A 269 -1.84 -10.24 0.19
N LEU A 270 -0.98 -9.55 -0.56
CA LEU A 270 -0.82 -8.10 -0.46
C LEU A 270 -2.08 -7.35 -0.92
N GLY A 271 -2.72 -7.81 -2.01
CA GLY A 271 -3.96 -7.22 -2.48
C GLY A 271 -5.09 -7.36 -1.46
N SER A 272 -5.23 -8.54 -0.86
CA SER A 272 -6.20 -8.79 0.23
C SER A 272 -5.88 -7.95 1.47
N LEU A 273 -4.61 -7.87 1.87
CA LEU A 273 -4.16 -7.04 2.98
C LEU A 273 -4.45 -5.56 2.74
N THR A 274 -4.25 -5.06 1.51
CA THR A 274 -4.54 -3.66 1.16
C THR A 274 -6.03 -3.34 1.33
N ILE A 275 -6.93 -4.27 0.97
CA ILE A 275 -8.37 -4.16 1.22
C ILE A 275 -8.68 -4.16 2.72
N ILE A 276 -8.05 -5.05 3.48
CA ILE A 276 -8.21 -5.09 4.95
C ILE A 276 -7.74 -3.77 5.58
N VAL A 277 -6.62 -3.21 5.12
CA VAL A 277 -6.12 -1.90 5.55
C VAL A 277 -7.15 -0.82 5.28
N ALA A 278 -7.79 -0.81 4.11
CA ALA A 278 -8.89 0.12 3.81
C ALA A 278 -10.00 0.01 4.87
N HIS A 279 -10.46 -1.22 5.16
CA HIS A 279 -11.52 -1.46 6.14
C HIS A 279 -11.14 -1.07 7.57
N HIS A 280 -9.92 -1.38 7.98
CA HIS A 280 -9.44 -1.06 9.33
C HIS A 280 -9.22 0.43 9.50
N MET A 281 -8.65 1.14 8.53
CA MET A 281 -8.32 2.56 8.68
C MET A 281 -9.55 3.47 8.77
N TYR A 282 -10.64 3.17 8.04
CA TYR A 282 -11.84 4.00 8.12
C TYR A 282 -12.62 3.80 9.42
N SER A 283 -12.62 2.57 9.94
CA SER A 283 -13.37 2.21 11.15
C SER A 283 -12.58 2.41 12.44
N MET A 284 -11.24 2.41 12.34
CA MET A 284 -10.30 2.65 13.43
C MET A 284 -9.22 3.67 12.98
N PRO A 285 -9.57 4.97 12.85
CA PRO A 285 -8.66 5.99 12.33
C PRO A 285 -7.35 6.06 13.13
N PRO A 286 -6.19 5.70 12.56
CA PRO A 286 -4.96 5.54 13.34
C PRO A 286 -4.21 6.85 13.60
N TYR A 287 -4.62 7.95 12.95
CA TYR A 287 -3.90 9.22 13.00
C TYR A 287 -4.76 10.33 13.63
N PRO A 288 -4.15 11.27 14.38
CA PRO A 288 -4.83 12.43 14.95
C PRO A 288 -5.53 13.28 13.88
N TYR A 289 -6.76 13.71 14.13
CA TYR A 289 -7.59 14.56 13.26
C TYR A 289 -7.89 13.96 11.87
N LEU A 290 -7.67 12.65 11.69
CA LEU A 290 -8.02 11.96 10.45
C LEU A 290 -9.51 11.61 10.39
N ALA A 291 -10.13 11.28 11.53
CA ALA A 291 -11.52 10.81 11.58
C ALA A 291 -12.52 11.87 11.08
N THR A 292 -12.23 13.14 11.35
CA THR A 292 -13.06 14.29 10.97
C THR A 292 -12.68 14.86 9.59
N ASP A 293 -11.55 14.46 9.01
CA ASP A 293 -11.20 14.77 7.62
C ASP A 293 -11.84 13.74 6.68
N TYR A 294 -13.12 13.99 6.36
CA TYR A 294 -13.92 13.06 5.56
C TYR A 294 -13.36 12.86 4.15
N GLY A 295 -12.76 13.90 3.59
CA GLY A 295 -12.13 13.84 2.26
C GLY A 295 -10.97 12.87 2.24
N THR A 296 -10.10 12.93 3.24
CA THR A 296 -8.98 12.00 3.38
C THR A 296 -9.46 10.58 3.67
N GLN A 297 -10.45 10.38 4.54
CA GLN A 297 -11.01 9.04 4.83
C GLN A 297 -11.55 8.35 3.58
N LEU A 298 -12.41 9.04 2.82
CA LEU A 298 -12.97 8.51 1.56
C LEU A 298 -11.87 8.20 0.54
N SER A 299 -10.88 9.10 0.44
CA SER A 299 -9.76 8.97 -0.49
C SER A 299 -8.90 7.76 -0.16
N LEU A 300 -8.48 7.60 1.10
CA LEU A 300 -7.64 6.48 1.53
C LEU A 300 -8.36 5.14 1.38
N PHE A 301 -9.64 5.06 1.78
CA PHE A 301 -10.44 3.85 1.60
C PHE A 301 -10.53 3.45 0.13
N THR A 302 -10.98 4.38 -0.73
CA THR A 302 -11.17 4.11 -2.16
C THR A 302 -9.85 3.76 -2.83
N HIS A 303 -8.77 4.46 -2.49
CA HIS A 303 -7.43 4.20 -3.01
C HIS A 303 -6.96 2.78 -2.70
N HIS A 304 -6.99 2.39 -1.43
CA HIS A 304 -6.54 1.05 -1.00
C HIS A 304 -7.42 -0.06 -1.58
N MET A 305 -8.74 0.15 -1.68
CA MET A 305 -9.66 -0.79 -2.34
C MET A 305 -9.28 -1.04 -3.81
N TRP A 306 -9.02 0.02 -4.58
CA TRP A 306 -8.62 -0.12 -5.99
C TRP A 306 -7.27 -0.83 -6.13
N ILE A 307 -6.26 -0.40 -5.36
CA ILE A 307 -4.94 -1.05 -5.38
C ILE A 307 -5.07 -2.54 -5.04
N GLY A 308 -5.83 -2.89 -4.00
CA GLY A 308 -6.08 -4.27 -3.63
C GLY A 308 -6.72 -5.09 -4.75
N GLY A 309 -7.75 -4.54 -5.42
CA GLY A 309 -8.38 -5.16 -6.58
C GLY A 309 -7.41 -5.40 -7.74
N PHE A 310 -6.57 -4.42 -8.08
CA PHE A 310 -5.54 -4.57 -9.12
C PHE A 310 -4.52 -5.67 -8.79
N LEU A 311 -4.05 -5.72 -7.54
CA LEU A 311 -3.10 -6.73 -7.10
C LEU A 311 -3.71 -8.14 -7.14
N ILE A 312 -4.96 -8.32 -6.70
CA ILE A 312 -5.67 -9.61 -6.76
C ILE A 312 -5.85 -10.10 -8.21
N VAL A 313 -6.21 -9.21 -9.14
CA VAL A 313 -6.28 -9.57 -10.57
C VAL A 313 -4.90 -9.94 -11.11
N GLY A 314 -3.85 -9.19 -10.72
CA GLY A 314 -2.46 -9.50 -11.04
C GLY A 314 -2.03 -10.87 -10.52
N ALA A 315 -2.47 -11.26 -9.32
CA ALA A 315 -2.22 -12.59 -8.76
C ALA A 315 -2.77 -13.69 -9.67
N ALA A 316 -4.04 -13.59 -10.07
CA ALA A 316 -4.67 -14.54 -10.98
C ALA A 316 -3.96 -14.61 -12.34
N ALA A 317 -3.51 -13.46 -12.87
CA ALA A 317 -2.74 -13.42 -14.11
C ALA A 317 -1.41 -14.17 -13.98
N HIS A 318 -0.67 -13.98 -12.88
CA HIS A 318 0.59 -14.67 -12.64
C HIS A 318 0.41 -16.17 -12.32
N ALA A 319 -0.68 -16.57 -11.66
CA ALA A 319 -1.04 -17.98 -11.51
C ALA A 319 -1.24 -18.65 -12.88
N ALA A 320 -1.93 -17.99 -13.81
CA ALA A 320 -2.13 -18.50 -15.16
C ALA A 320 -0.81 -18.57 -15.95
N ILE A 321 0.06 -17.55 -15.83
CA ILE A 321 1.39 -17.57 -16.45
C ILE A 321 2.22 -18.74 -15.91
N PHE A 322 2.21 -18.97 -14.59
CA PHE A 322 2.86 -20.12 -13.97
C PHE A 322 2.36 -21.44 -14.57
N LEU A 323 1.03 -21.63 -14.67
CA LEU A 323 0.44 -22.85 -15.24
C LEU A 323 0.82 -23.09 -16.70
N VAL A 324 1.08 -22.03 -17.48
CA VAL A 324 1.45 -22.14 -18.90
C VAL A 324 2.94 -22.39 -19.09
N ARG A 325 3.79 -21.76 -18.28
CA ARG A 325 5.25 -21.73 -18.52
C ARG A 325 6.05 -22.68 -17.62
N ASP A 326 5.68 -22.76 -16.35
CA ASP A 326 6.53 -23.31 -15.30
C ASP A 326 5.93 -24.58 -14.66
N TYR A 327 4.64 -24.85 -14.89
CA TYR A 327 3.99 -26.07 -14.42
C TYR A 327 4.38 -27.28 -15.28
N ASP A 328 4.93 -28.30 -14.64
CA ASP A 328 5.27 -29.57 -15.27
C ASP A 328 4.42 -30.71 -14.69
N PRO A 329 3.51 -31.33 -15.47
CA PRO A 329 2.68 -32.42 -14.97
C PRO A 329 3.45 -33.72 -14.74
N THR A 330 4.64 -33.90 -15.31
CA THR A 330 5.38 -35.17 -15.22
C THR A 330 5.98 -35.40 -13.84
N THR A 331 6.30 -34.32 -13.12
CA THR A 331 6.84 -34.37 -11.76
C THR A 331 5.74 -34.32 -10.68
N ARG A 332 4.46 -34.23 -11.09
CA ARG A 332 3.33 -33.82 -10.23
C ARG A 332 2.18 -34.80 -10.28
N TYR A 333 2.38 -35.93 -9.60
CA TYR A 333 1.37 -36.96 -9.49
C TYR A 333 0.65 -36.93 -8.16
N ASN A 334 -0.66 -36.72 -8.20
CA ASN A 334 -1.59 -36.87 -7.09
C ASN A 334 -1.30 -36.02 -5.85
N ASP A 335 -0.62 -34.89 -6.03
CA ASP A 335 -0.56 -33.80 -5.06
C ASP A 335 -1.83 -32.92 -5.12
N LEU A 336 -1.90 -31.90 -4.27
CA LEU A 336 -3.05 -30.99 -4.20
C LEU A 336 -3.34 -30.27 -5.53
N LEU A 337 -2.30 -29.78 -6.21
CA LEU A 337 -2.47 -28.97 -7.42
C LEU A 337 -2.99 -29.84 -8.58
N ASP A 338 -2.39 -31.00 -8.80
CA ASP A 338 -2.86 -31.97 -9.79
C ASP A 338 -4.30 -32.41 -9.51
N ARG A 339 -4.65 -32.68 -8.24
CA ARG A 339 -6.02 -33.03 -7.87
C ARG A 339 -7.00 -31.92 -8.23
N VAL A 340 -6.74 -30.66 -7.86
CA VAL A 340 -7.59 -29.51 -8.22
C VAL A 340 -7.81 -29.44 -9.74
N LEU A 341 -6.75 -29.63 -10.53
CA LEU A 341 -6.86 -29.62 -11.99
C LEU A 341 -7.72 -30.76 -12.53
N ARG A 342 -7.68 -31.95 -11.92
CA ARG A 342 -8.47 -33.12 -12.34
C ARG A 342 -9.97 -33.01 -12.10
N HIS A 343 -10.43 -32.12 -11.23
CA HIS A 343 -11.86 -31.86 -11.01
C HIS A 343 -12.24 -30.39 -11.21
N ARG A 344 -11.45 -29.65 -12.00
CA ARG A 344 -11.68 -28.23 -12.31
C ARG A 344 -13.07 -27.95 -12.87
N ASP A 345 -13.62 -28.86 -13.68
CA ASP A 345 -14.94 -28.67 -14.29
C ASP A 345 -16.05 -28.65 -13.23
N ALA A 346 -15.91 -29.45 -12.17
CA ALA A 346 -16.81 -29.42 -11.03
C ALA A 346 -16.67 -28.11 -10.24
N ILE A 347 -15.45 -27.64 -9.99
CA ILE A 347 -15.21 -26.37 -9.29
C ILE A 347 -15.85 -25.21 -10.08
N ILE A 348 -15.59 -25.15 -11.38
CA ILE A 348 -16.10 -24.08 -12.25
C ILE A 348 -17.63 -24.15 -12.38
N SER A 349 -18.24 -25.33 -12.50
CA SER A 349 -19.70 -25.45 -12.59
C SER A 349 -20.41 -25.02 -11.30
N HIS A 350 -19.86 -25.37 -10.13
CA HIS A 350 -20.42 -24.93 -8.85
C HIS A 350 -20.24 -23.42 -8.64
N LEU A 351 -19.09 -22.86 -9.03
CA LEU A 351 -18.87 -21.41 -8.96
C LEU A 351 -19.80 -20.64 -9.91
N ASN A 352 -20.03 -21.18 -11.12
CA ASN A 352 -21.00 -20.62 -12.07
C ASN A 352 -22.42 -20.63 -11.49
N TRP A 353 -22.84 -21.76 -10.92
CA TRP A 353 -24.14 -21.87 -10.25
C TRP A 353 -24.27 -20.88 -9.09
N ALA A 354 -23.29 -20.81 -8.19
CA ALA A 354 -23.30 -19.87 -7.07
C ALA A 354 -23.39 -18.40 -7.55
N SER A 355 -22.67 -18.04 -8.61
CA SER A 355 -22.70 -16.69 -9.19
C SER A 355 -24.09 -16.35 -9.75
N GLN A 356 -24.76 -17.30 -10.41
CA GLN A 356 -26.13 -17.11 -10.90
C GLN A 356 -27.13 -16.98 -9.75
N VAL A 357 -26.94 -17.74 -8.67
CA VAL A 357 -27.77 -17.64 -7.45
C VAL A 357 -27.63 -16.24 -6.84
N ILE A 358 -26.41 -15.76 -6.64
CA ILE A 358 -26.16 -14.41 -6.09
C ILE A 358 -26.81 -13.33 -6.97
N GLN A 359 -26.73 -13.46 -8.30
CA GLN A 359 -27.37 -12.53 -9.22
C GLN A 359 -28.91 -12.63 -9.24
N SER A 360 -29.46 -13.82 -8.95
CA SER A 360 -30.91 -14.04 -8.96
C SER A 360 -31.65 -13.42 -7.76
N TYR A 361 -30.95 -13.09 -6.66
CA TYR A 361 -31.54 -12.52 -5.44
C TYR A 361 -31.56 -10.97 -5.38
N GLY A 362 -31.53 -10.26 -6.52
CA GLY A 362 -31.41 -8.78 -6.52
C GLY A 362 -31.94 -8.04 -7.75
N SER A 363 -33.21 -8.22 -8.13
CA SER A 363 -33.89 -7.29 -9.07
C SER A 363 -34.70 -6.25 -8.27
N SER A 364 -34.39 -4.95 -8.32
CA SER A 364 -34.97 -4.00 -9.28
C SER A 364 -34.05 -2.78 -9.54
N LEU A 365 -32.78 -2.84 -9.14
CA LEU A 365 -31.82 -1.74 -9.22
C LEU A 365 -30.78 -1.86 -10.35
N SER A 366 -31.04 -2.71 -11.34
CA SER A 366 -30.26 -2.74 -12.60
C SER A 366 -30.34 -1.44 -13.40
N ALA A 367 -31.17 -0.47 -12.98
CA ALA A 367 -31.39 0.82 -13.61
C ALA A 367 -30.39 1.94 -13.24
N TYR A 368 -29.44 1.75 -12.31
CA TYR A 368 -28.39 2.75 -12.07
C TYR A 368 -27.28 2.77 -13.14
N GLY A 369 -27.42 1.97 -14.20
CA GLY A 369 -26.66 2.10 -15.45
C GLY A 369 -26.96 3.37 -16.26
N LEU A 370 -27.84 4.26 -15.76
CA LEU A 370 -28.27 5.51 -16.41
C LEU A 370 -27.90 6.79 -15.62
N PHE A 371 -26.71 6.84 -15.03
CA PHE A 371 -26.05 8.10 -14.60
C PHE A 371 -24.61 8.21 -15.18
N PHE A 372 -24.32 7.98 -16.47
CA PHE A 372 -24.90 8.55 -17.70
C PHE A 372 -24.89 10.09 -17.72
N LEU A 373 -23.69 10.72 -17.80
CA LEU A 373 -23.30 11.58 -18.96
C LEU A 373 -21.97 12.36 -18.83
N GLY A 374 -21.28 12.40 -17.69
CA GLY A 374 -20.05 13.23 -17.54
C GLY A 374 -18.72 12.61 -18.03
N ALA A 375 -18.63 11.28 -18.07
CA ALA A 375 -17.38 10.52 -18.27
C ALA A 375 -17.06 10.11 -19.72
N HIS A 376 -17.86 10.56 -20.68
CA HIS A 376 -18.11 9.80 -21.91
C HIS A 376 -16.97 9.79 -22.93
N PHE A 377 -16.00 10.71 -22.89
CA PHE A 377 -15.02 10.78 -23.99
C PHE A 377 -13.97 9.66 -23.95
N VAL A 378 -13.35 9.38 -22.80
CA VAL A 378 -12.34 8.31 -22.66
C VAL A 378 -12.99 6.93 -22.55
N TRP A 379 -14.15 6.85 -21.89
CA TRP A 379 -14.94 5.62 -21.86
C TRP A 379 -15.46 5.24 -23.27
N ALA A 380 -16.03 6.17 -24.05
CA ALA A 380 -16.44 5.88 -25.42
C ALA A 380 -15.26 5.60 -26.35
N PHE A 381 -14.10 6.25 -26.13
CA PHE A 381 -12.88 5.92 -26.87
C PHE A 381 -12.45 4.46 -26.64
N SER A 382 -12.61 3.93 -25.42
CA SER A 382 -12.35 2.50 -25.15
C SER A 382 -13.29 1.57 -25.93
N LEU A 383 -14.56 1.95 -26.10
CA LEU A 383 -15.55 1.15 -26.85
C LEU A 383 -15.18 1.03 -28.32
N MET A 384 -14.51 2.03 -28.89
CA MET A 384 -13.99 1.94 -30.26
C MET A 384 -13.02 0.75 -30.41
N PHE A 385 -12.10 0.51 -29.47
CA PHE A 385 -11.17 -0.63 -29.53
C PHE A 385 -11.79 -1.95 -29.08
N LEU A 386 -12.74 -1.90 -28.15
CA LEU A 386 -13.39 -3.11 -27.62
C LEU A 386 -14.44 -3.67 -28.58
N PHE A 387 -15.10 -2.84 -29.40
CA PHE A 387 -16.15 -3.25 -30.34
C PHE A 387 -15.71 -3.31 -31.80
N SER A 388 -14.50 -2.89 -32.15
CA SER A 388 -13.96 -3.00 -33.51
C SER A 388 -12.82 -4.01 -33.61
N GLY A 389 -12.62 -4.55 -34.83
CA GLY A 389 -11.55 -5.48 -35.14
C GLY A 389 -10.40 -4.81 -35.89
N ARG A 390 -9.20 -5.39 -35.78
CA ARG A 390 -7.98 -4.92 -36.46
C ARG A 390 -8.13 -4.76 -37.99
N GLY A 391 -8.89 -5.65 -38.64
CA GLY A 391 -9.01 -5.69 -40.10
C GLY A 391 -9.45 -4.36 -40.69
N TYR A 392 -10.55 -3.81 -40.17
CA TYR A 392 -11.08 -2.50 -40.57
C TYR A 392 -10.03 -1.39 -40.47
N TRP A 393 -9.29 -1.32 -39.36
CA TRP A 393 -8.27 -0.29 -39.15
C TRP A 393 -7.06 -0.45 -40.07
N GLN A 394 -6.67 -1.68 -40.40
CA GLN A 394 -5.55 -1.93 -41.29
C GLN A 394 -5.87 -1.50 -42.73
N GLU A 395 -7.08 -1.76 -43.21
CA GLU A 395 -7.55 -1.33 -44.53
C GLU A 395 -7.63 0.21 -44.64
N LEU A 396 -8.09 0.88 -43.57
CA LEU A 396 -8.08 2.34 -43.50
C LEU A 396 -6.65 2.90 -43.54
N ILE A 397 -5.71 2.31 -42.79
CA ILE A 397 -4.30 2.73 -42.79
C ILE A 397 -3.69 2.58 -44.19
N GLU A 398 -4.02 1.53 -44.93
CA GLU A 398 -3.51 1.33 -46.29
C GLU A 398 -3.97 2.43 -47.25
N SER A 399 -5.23 2.86 -47.13
CA SER A 399 -5.76 4.01 -47.87
C SER A 399 -5.05 5.32 -47.53
N ILE A 400 -4.72 5.53 -46.24
CA ILE A 400 -3.97 6.70 -45.78
C ILE A 400 -2.52 6.66 -46.28
N VAL A 401 -1.87 5.49 -46.25
CA VAL A 401 -0.50 5.30 -46.74
C VAL A 401 -0.41 5.58 -48.24
N TRP A 402 -1.41 5.19 -49.01
CA TRP A 402 -1.50 5.55 -50.43
C TRP A 402 -1.44 7.07 -50.63
N ALA A 403 -2.20 7.84 -49.84
CA ALA A 403 -2.19 9.31 -49.91
C ALA A 403 -0.82 9.90 -49.52
N HIS A 404 -0.18 9.37 -48.48
CA HIS A 404 1.15 9.81 -48.04
C HIS A 404 2.23 9.52 -49.08
N ASN A 405 2.17 8.35 -49.74
CA ASN A 405 3.07 8.00 -50.83
C ASN A 405 2.91 8.96 -52.02
N LYS A 406 1.67 9.36 -52.33
CA LYS A 406 1.41 10.32 -53.41
C LYS A 406 2.05 11.68 -53.14
N LEU A 407 2.10 12.10 -51.89
CA LEU A 407 2.73 13.35 -51.43
C LEU A 407 4.21 13.19 -51.04
N LYS A 408 4.79 11.99 -51.18
CA LYS A 408 6.18 11.66 -50.80
C LYS A 408 6.52 11.98 -49.34
N VAL A 409 5.53 11.88 -48.45
CA VAL A 409 5.68 12.08 -47.00
C VAL A 409 5.44 10.79 -46.20
N ALA A 410 5.44 9.63 -46.88
CA ALA A 410 5.29 8.34 -46.22
C ALA A 410 6.53 8.04 -45.34
N PRO A 411 6.34 7.57 -44.10
CA PRO A 411 7.44 7.20 -43.23
C PRO A 411 8.16 5.94 -43.73
N ALA A 412 9.44 5.79 -43.39
CA ALA A 412 10.22 4.59 -43.70
C ALA A 412 9.73 3.35 -42.94
N THR A 413 9.31 3.53 -41.68
CA THR A 413 8.69 2.46 -40.88
C THR A 413 7.23 2.32 -41.28
N GLN A 414 6.83 1.14 -41.75
CA GLN A 414 5.46 0.91 -42.21
C GLN A 414 4.44 1.03 -41.05
N PRO A 415 3.42 1.90 -41.18
CA PRO A 415 2.38 2.00 -40.18
C PRO A 415 1.48 0.75 -40.22
N ARG A 416 1.20 0.20 -39.05
CA ARG A 416 0.33 -0.98 -38.87
C ARG A 416 -0.69 -0.71 -37.78
N ALA A 417 -1.89 -1.27 -37.95
CA ALA A 417 -2.87 -1.30 -36.88
C ALA A 417 -2.32 -2.09 -35.67
N LEU A 418 -2.79 -1.77 -34.47
CA LEU A 418 -2.43 -2.49 -33.24
C LEU A 418 -2.69 -4.00 -33.39
N SER A 419 -1.91 -4.83 -32.71
CA SER A 419 -2.21 -6.27 -32.63
C SER A 419 -3.53 -6.52 -31.89
N ILE A 420 -4.14 -7.69 -32.04
CA ILE A 420 -5.41 -8.01 -31.35
C ILE A 420 -5.27 -7.87 -29.83
N ILE A 421 -4.18 -8.41 -29.26
CA ILE A 421 -3.90 -8.32 -27.82
C ILE A 421 -3.62 -6.88 -27.40
N GLN A 422 -2.84 -6.13 -28.18
CA GLN A 422 -2.56 -4.72 -27.88
C GLN A 422 -3.81 -3.84 -27.97
N GLY A 423 -4.70 -4.08 -28.95
CA GLY A 423 -5.97 -3.37 -29.06
C GLY A 423 -6.86 -3.60 -27.83
N ARG A 424 -6.97 -4.86 -27.36
CA ARG A 424 -7.67 -5.19 -26.10
C ARG A 424 -7.02 -4.53 -24.89
N ALA A 425 -5.68 -4.57 -24.80
CA ALA A 425 -4.94 -3.94 -23.70
C ALA A 425 -5.16 -2.42 -23.66
N VAL A 426 -5.04 -1.75 -24.81
CA VAL A 426 -5.33 -0.32 -24.95
C VAL A 426 -6.78 -0.02 -24.56
N GLY A 427 -7.74 -0.84 -25.02
CA GLY A 427 -9.14 -0.72 -24.66
C GLY A 427 -9.37 -0.78 -23.14
N VAL A 428 -8.89 -1.84 -22.47
CA VAL A 428 -9.08 -2.00 -21.02
C VAL A 428 -8.34 -0.93 -20.21
N THR A 429 -7.16 -0.46 -20.65
CA THR A 429 -6.45 0.65 -19.98
C THR A 429 -7.28 1.93 -20.00
N HIS A 430 -7.85 2.30 -21.15
CA HIS A 430 -8.69 3.51 -21.23
C HIS A 430 -10.01 3.34 -20.49
N TYR A 431 -10.59 2.13 -20.53
CA TYR A 431 -11.81 1.81 -19.79
C TYR A 431 -11.62 1.99 -18.28
N LEU A 432 -10.55 1.40 -17.72
CA LEU A 432 -10.23 1.50 -16.30
C LEU A 432 -9.85 2.92 -15.91
N LEU A 433 -8.98 3.58 -16.68
CA LEU A 433 -8.59 4.97 -16.41
C LEU A 433 -9.80 5.91 -16.40
N GLY A 434 -10.65 5.84 -17.43
CA GLY A 434 -11.84 6.68 -17.54
C GLY A 434 -12.83 6.43 -16.40
N GLY A 435 -13.10 5.15 -16.09
CA GLY A 435 -14.00 4.78 -15.00
C GLY A 435 -13.50 5.22 -13.63
N ILE A 436 -12.24 4.93 -13.31
CA ILE A 436 -11.64 5.28 -12.01
C ILE A 436 -11.51 6.80 -11.86
N ALA A 437 -11.02 7.51 -12.89
CA ALA A 437 -10.85 8.97 -12.83
C ALA A 437 -12.19 9.70 -12.69
N THR A 438 -13.26 9.19 -13.31
CA THR A 438 -14.61 9.74 -13.14
C THR A 438 -15.06 9.62 -11.69
N THR A 439 -14.96 8.42 -11.12
CA THR A 439 -15.35 8.19 -9.72
C THR A 439 -14.49 9.01 -8.76
N TRP A 440 -13.18 9.10 -9.02
CA TRP A 440 -12.25 9.92 -8.25
C TRP A 440 -12.65 11.40 -8.26
N ALA A 441 -12.90 11.98 -9.42
CA ALA A 441 -13.31 13.38 -9.55
C ALA A 441 -14.65 13.63 -8.84
N PHE A 442 -15.62 12.72 -9.01
CA PHE A 442 -16.92 12.79 -8.34
C PHE A 442 -16.77 12.73 -6.81
N PHE A 443 -16.03 11.75 -6.29
CA PHE A 443 -15.83 11.58 -4.84
C PHE A 443 -15.14 12.78 -4.23
N LEU A 444 -14.03 13.25 -4.81
CA LEU A 444 -13.29 14.39 -4.26
C LEU A 444 -14.09 15.69 -4.34
N ALA A 445 -14.68 16.00 -5.49
CA ALA A 445 -15.47 17.23 -5.63
C ALA A 445 -16.68 17.22 -4.68
N ARG A 446 -17.33 16.06 -4.50
CA ARG A 446 -18.46 15.93 -3.58
C ARG A 446 -18.01 16.11 -2.13
N ILE A 447 -17.00 15.37 -1.69
CA ILE A 447 -16.67 15.28 -0.26
C ILE A 447 -16.02 16.56 0.25
N ILE A 448 -15.17 17.22 -0.56
CA ILE A 448 -14.53 18.49 -0.18
C ILE A 448 -15.58 19.59 -0.02
N ALA A 449 -16.67 19.56 -0.79
CA ALA A 449 -17.71 20.57 -0.72
C ALA A 449 -18.69 20.41 0.47
N VAL A 450 -18.75 19.24 1.10
CA VAL A 450 -19.76 18.94 2.14
C VAL A 450 -19.18 18.45 3.46
N GLY A 451 -17.88 18.19 3.51
CA GLY A 451 -17.21 17.55 4.64
C GLY A 451 -16.23 18.42 5.36
#